data_AF-A0A2H6EF82-F1
#
_entry.id   AF-A0A2H6EF82-F1
#
_cell.length_a   1.000
_cell.length_b   1.000
_cell.length_c   1.000
_cell.angle_alpha   90.00
_cell.angle_beta   90.00
_cell.angle_gamma   90.00
#
_symmetry.space_group_name_H-M   'P 1'
#
loop_
_entity.id
_entity.type
_entity.pdbx_description
1 polymer ?
#
loop_
_entity_poly.entity_id
_entity_poly.type
_entity_poly.pdbx_seq_one_letter_code
_entity_poly.pdbx_strand_id
1 'polypeptide(L)'
;MSTGKKVIKNNERGIQKVRFIIQMLFVLLCIWIGIEFYNFILYLKSDGTAAFASRPPGVDGFLPISSFMSFYLFITTGTIHQAHPAGLFIFFAIVLISLLFGKAFCSWLCPFGFLSELIGDFGKKLFGKNFKVPKWLDYPLRSIKYLLLGFLVYSVFFLMSLTAVRAFLGSSYNLVSDIKLFHFFANLSKFSIIVISVLFLLSIPIRNFWCRYLCPYGALLGIASLLSPNKIKRNAYSCIDCGLCSEACPSFVKVDKVKTVISDECTTCLNCVDVCPVKDTLRLENIVTKKKINKKYVAVGIVAMFMLITGAGMITGNWYNNVSKDKYLILYQNLNSLGHPTGTETLKKYNEDAIKKSKTKNYKKVEIEPEKIDGLPDQSKKINDGY
;
A
#
# COMPACT_ATOMS: atom_id res chain seq x y z
N MET A 1 26.77 -47.49 -0.59
CA MET A 1 27.76 -46.61 0.07
C MET A 1 27.23 -45.18 0.11
N SER A 2 26.64 -44.79 1.23
CA SER A 2 26.29 -43.38 1.51
C SER A 2 27.59 -42.67 1.89
N THR A 3 28.23 -42.02 0.93
CA THR A 3 29.35 -41.13 1.24
C THR A 3 28.82 -40.01 2.12
N GLY A 4 29.22 -40.01 3.40
CA GLY A 4 28.82 -39.02 4.38
C GLY A 4 29.16 -37.62 3.88
N LYS A 5 28.20 -36.93 3.29
CA LYS A 5 28.37 -35.54 2.84
C LYS A 5 28.70 -34.69 4.05
N LYS A 6 29.88 -34.07 4.03
CA LYS A 6 30.31 -33.12 5.06
C LYS A 6 29.35 -31.91 5.05
N VAL A 7 28.39 -31.90 5.96
CA VAL A 7 27.42 -30.81 6.10
C VAL A 7 28.12 -29.61 6.73
N ILE A 8 28.27 -28.53 5.96
CA ILE A 8 28.82 -27.28 6.47
C ILE A 8 27.70 -26.52 7.17
N LYS A 9 27.82 -26.33 8.49
CA LYS A 9 26.84 -25.61 9.29
C LYS A 9 26.75 -24.13 8.85
N ASN A 10 25.54 -23.62 8.78
CA ASN A 10 25.29 -22.21 8.55
C ASN A 10 25.53 -21.41 9.84
N ASN A 11 26.57 -20.60 9.85
CA ASN A 11 26.92 -19.70 10.95
C ASN A 11 26.72 -18.22 10.57
N GLU A 12 26.02 -17.92 9.47
CA GLU A 12 25.74 -16.54 9.08
C GLU A 12 24.78 -15.88 10.07
N ARG A 13 25.05 -14.61 10.41
CA ARG A 13 24.12 -13.82 11.23
C ARG A 13 22.80 -13.62 10.49
N GLY A 14 21.68 -13.97 11.15
CA GLY A 14 20.34 -13.77 10.60
C GLY A 14 20.00 -12.28 10.40
N ILE A 15 19.15 -11.99 9.42
CA ILE A 15 18.73 -10.62 9.07
C ILE A 15 17.43 -10.20 9.79
N GLN A 16 16.75 -11.13 10.45
CA GLN A 16 15.44 -10.86 11.09
C GLN A 16 15.47 -9.73 12.13
N LYS A 17 16.57 -9.58 12.88
CA LYS A 17 16.71 -8.45 13.84
C LYS A 17 16.72 -7.09 13.12
N VAL A 18 17.44 -6.99 12.00
CA VAL A 18 17.47 -5.77 11.17
C VAL A 18 16.10 -5.49 10.56
N ARG A 19 15.42 -6.52 10.07
CA ARG A 19 14.05 -6.42 9.55
C ARG A 19 13.10 -5.86 10.61
N PHE A 20 13.15 -6.39 11.83
CA PHE A 20 12.33 -5.90 12.94
C PHE A 20 12.60 -4.43 13.27
N ILE A 21 13.87 -4.01 13.29
CA ILE A 21 14.24 -2.59 13.50
C ILE A 21 13.65 -1.71 12.39
N ILE A 22 13.78 -2.11 11.12
CA ILE A 22 13.22 -1.35 9.98
C ILE A 22 11.70 -1.24 10.10
N GLN A 23 11.01 -2.33 10.42
CA GLN A 23 9.55 -2.34 10.63
C GLN A 23 9.15 -1.36 11.74
N MET A 24 9.84 -1.40 12.89
CA MET A 24 9.59 -0.50 14.01
C MET A 24 9.81 0.98 13.63
N LEU A 25 10.89 1.29 12.90
CA LEU A 25 11.15 2.65 12.43
C LEU A 25 10.04 3.15 11.49
N PHE A 26 9.54 2.28 10.59
CA PHE A 26 8.42 2.64 9.71
C PHE A 26 7.10 2.82 10.46
N VAL A 27 6.84 2.02 11.50
CA VAL A 27 5.67 2.21 12.37
C VAL A 27 5.76 3.54 13.11
N LEU A 28 6.93 3.89 13.66
CA LEU A 28 7.15 5.17 14.33
C LEU A 28 6.96 6.34 13.35
N LEU A 29 7.43 6.22 12.11
CA LEU A 29 7.19 7.19 11.04
C LEU A 29 5.68 7.35 10.77
N CYS A 30 4.93 6.25 10.65
CA CYS A 30 3.48 6.30 10.45
C CYS A 30 2.74 6.93 11.64
N ILE A 31 3.16 6.65 12.88
CA ILE A 31 2.60 7.27 14.08
C ILE A 31 2.86 8.78 14.07
N TRP A 32 4.08 9.21 13.74
CA TRP A 32 4.43 10.62 13.64
C TRP A 32 3.58 11.36 12.59
N ILE A 33 3.46 10.78 11.38
CA ILE A 33 2.57 11.31 10.32
C ILE A 33 1.12 11.38 10.81
N GLY A 34 0.65 10.37 11.54
CA GLY A 34 -0.69 10.34 12.11
C GLY A 34 -0.94 11.44 13.14
N ILE A 35 0.05 11.75 13.99
CA ILE A 35 -0.01 12.85 14.96
C ILE A 35 -0.06 14.20 14.25
N GLU A 36 0.80 14.41 13.24
CA GLU A 36 0.78 15.65 12.44
C GLU A 36 -0.57 15.82 11.72
N PHE A 37 -1.11 14.74 11.17
CA PHE A 37 -2.40 14.76 10.50
C PHE A 37 -3.54 15.02 11.49
N TYR A 38 -3.48 14.44 12.69
CA TYR A 38 -4.46 14.71 13.74
C TYR A 38 -4.47 16.19 14.14
N ASN A 39 -3.30 16.81 14.27
CA ASN A 39 -3.20 18.25 14.55
C ASN A 39 -3.79 19.08 13.39
N PHE A 40 -3.60 18.66 12.14
CA PHE A 40 -4.26 19.28 10.99
C PHE A 40 -5.79 19.14 11.06
N ILE A 41 -6.32 17.99 11.46
CA ILE A 41 -7.77 17.82 11.68
C ILE A 41 -8.29 18.72 12.81
N LEU A 42 -7.53 18.88 13.91
CA LEU A 42 -7.91 19.80 14.98
C LEU A 42 -7.99 21.25 14.49
N TYR A 43 -7.02 21.68 13.68
CA TYR A 43 -7.07 22.98 13.01
C TYR A 43 -8.35 23.15 12.18
N LEU A 44 -8.70 22.16 11.34
CA LEU A 44 -9.92 22.22 10.53
C LEU A 44 -11.20 22.21 11.38
N LYS A 45 -11.24 21.40 12.44
CA LYS A 45 -12.39 21.33 13.37
C LYS A 45 -12.60 22.62 14.14
N SER A 46 -11.52 23.36 14.41
CA SER A 46 -11.54 24.65 15.10
C SER A 46 -11.90 25.83 14.19
N ASP A 47 -12.27 25.56 12.93
CA ASP A 47 -12.50 26.57 11.89
C ASP A 47 -11.31 27.54 11.72
N GLY A 48 -10.09 27.00 11.90
CA GLY A 48 -8.84 27.75 11.76
C GLY A 48 -8.39 28.52 13.01
N THR A 49 -9.07 28.38 14.16
CA THR A 49 -8.69 29.07 15.41
C THR A 49 -7.55 28.42 16.19
N ALA A 50 -7.34 27.11 16.04
CA ALA A 50 -6.22 26.40 16.63
C ALA A 50 -4.90 26.71 15.91
N ALA A 51 -3.77 26.36 16.54
CA ALA A 51 -2.46 26.50 15.91
C ALA A 51 -2.42 25.76 14.56
N PHE A 52 -1.95 26.44 13.51
CA PHE A 52 -1.92 25.86 12.18
C PHE A 52 -0.96 24.67 12.13
N ALA A 53 -1.50 23.52 11.69
CA ALA A 53 -0.73 22.37 11.28
C ALA A 53 -0.92 22.16 9.77
N SER A 54 0.17 21.97 9.03
CA SER A 54 0.08 21.61 7.61
C SER A 54 -0.42 20.18 7.45
N ARG A 55 -1.08 19.89 6.33
CA ARG A 55 -1.40 18.52 5.95
C ARG A 55 -0.10 17.75 5.65
N PRO A 56 0.26 16.70 6.40
CA PRO A 56 1.43 15.88 6.10
C PRO A 56 1.27 15.11 4.78
N PRO A 57 2.20 15.23 3.82
CA PRO A 57 2.12 14.49 2.55
C PRO A 57 2.16 12.97 2.69
N GLY A 58 2.78 12.47 3.77
CA GLY A 58 2.88 11.03 4.04
C GLY A 58 1.52 10.32 4.19
N VAL A 59 0.45 11.06 4.45
CA VAL A 59 -0.93 10.51 4.53
C VAL A 59 -1.41 9.95 3.20
N ASP A 60 -0.86 10.44 2.07
CA ASP A 60 -1.19 9.91 0.74
C ASP A 60 -0.83 8.42 0.60
N GLY A 61 0.11 7.91 1.41
CA GLY A 61 0.44 6.48 1.46
C GLY A 61 -0.72 5.58 1.91
N PHE A 62 -1.75 6.14 2.54
CA PHE A 62 -2.97 5.44 2.94
C PHE A 62 -4.12 5.61 1.93
N LEU A 63 -3.90 6.29 0.80
CA LEU A 63 -4.86 6.52 -0.28
C LEU A 63 -4.49 5.70 -1.53
N PRO A 64 -4.70 4.37 -1.49
CA PRO A 64 -4.27 3.48 -2.55
C PRO A 64 -4.92 3.80 -3.91
N ILE A 65 -6.25 3.96 -3.92
CA ILE A 65 -7.01 4.17 -5.16
C ILE A 65 -6.56 5.47 -5.86
N SER A 66 -6.40 6.54 -5.09
CA SER A 66 -5.93 7.85 -5.61
C SER A 66 -4.52 7.76 -6.17
N SER A 67 -3.63 7.03 -5.49
CA SER A 67 -2.26 6.80 -5.95
C SER A 67 -2.19 5.98 -7.24
N PHE A 68 -3.04 4.95 -7.37
CA PHE A 68 -3.14 4.13 -8.57
C PHE A 68 -3.71 4.91 -9.77
N MET A 69 -4.74 5.72 -9.56
CA MET A 69 -5.28 6.62 -10.60
C MET A 69 -4.25 7.67 -11.03
N SER A 70 -3.49 8.22 -10.07
CA SER A 70 -2.39 9.16 -10.36
C SER A 70 -1.28 8.49 -11.17
N PHE A 71 -0.95 7.22 -10.85
CA PHE A 71 -0.02 6.43 -11.64
C PHE A 71 -0.52 6.21 -13.07
N TYR A 72 -1.79 5.84 -13.26
CA TYR A 72 -2.39 5.70 -14.59
C TYR A 72 -2.33 7.00 -15.41
N LEU A 73 -2.66 8.14 -14.79
CA LEU A 73 -2.55 9.45 -15.43
C LEU A 73 -1.10 9.77 -15.80
N PHE A 74 -0.14 9.49 -14.92
CA PHE A 74 1.28 9.74 -15.15
C PHE A 74 1.84 8.90 -16.31
N ILE A 75 1.58 7.58 -16.35
CA ILE A 75 2.11 6.72 -17.42
C ILE A 75 1.50 7.05 -18.80
N THR A 76 0.29 7.60 -18.84
CA THR A 76 -0.41 7.92 -20.10
C THR A 76 -0.12 9.33 -20.61
N THR A 77 0.11 10.30 -19.71
CA THR A 77 0.23 11.72 -20.08
C THR A 77 1.55 12.37 -19.69
N GLY A 78 2.35 11.72 -18.84
CA GLY A 78 3.53 12.32 -18.20
C GLY A 78 3.19 13.40 -17.16
N THR A 79 1.91 13.64 -16.84
CA THR A 79 1.50 14.69 -15.90
C THR A 79 1.34 14.17 -14.48
N ILE A 80 1.76 14.98 -13.51
CA ILE A 80 1.59 14.72 -12.08
C ILE A 80 0.43 15.58 -11.58
N HIS A 81 -0.58 14.95 -10.98
CA HIS A 81 -1.71 15.66 -10.40
C HIS A 81 -1.38 16.15 -8.99
N GLN A 82 -1.58 17.44 -8.72
CA GLN A 82 -1.18 18.11 -7.47
C GLN A 82 -2.17 17.93 -6.31
N ALA A 83 -3.04 16.90 -6.36
CA ALA A 83 -4.00 16.60 -5.29
C ALA A 83 -3.34 15.78 -4.17
N HIS A 84 -2.75 14.66 -4.57
CA HIS A 84 -2.03 13.72 -3.72
C HIS A 84 -0.72 13.29 -4.39
N PRO A 85 0.19 14.24 -4.67
CA PRO A 85 1.35 13.95 -5.50
C PRO A 85 2.36 13.02 -4.78
N ALA A 86 2.46 13.07 -3.44
CA ALA A 86 3.27 12.13 -2.67
C ALA A 86 2.81 10.67 -2.84
N GLY A 87 1.50 10.44 -2.98
CA GLY A 87 0.92 9.12 -3.23
C GLY A 87 1.48 8.44 -4.48
N LEU A 88 1.72 9.21 -5.55
CA LEU A 88 2.33 8.70 -6.78
C LEU A 88 3.76 8.17 -6.53
N PHE A 89 4.60 8.95 -5.84
CA PHE A 89 5.98 8.56 -5.55
C PHE A 89 6.04 7.36 -4.60
N ILE A 90 5.19 7.33 -3.56
CA ILE A 90 5.08 6.19 -2.66
C ILE A 90 4.64 4.95 -3.45
N PHE A 91 3.62 5.07 -4.31
CA PHE A 91 3.16 3.96 -5.16
C PHE A 91 4.24 3.45 -6.11
N PHE A 92 4.98 4.35 -6.75
CA PHE A 92 6.09 3.99 -7.62
C PHE A 92 7.19 3.26 -6.83
N ALA A 93 7.52 3.73 -5.63
CA ALA A 93 8.49 3.09 -4.75
C ALA A 93 8.08 1.67 -4.39
N ILE A 94 6.84 1.44 -3.94
CA ILE A 94 6.40 0.10 -3.52
C ILE A 94 6.35 -0.88 -4.70
N VAL A 95 5.92 -0.42 -5.89
CA VAL A 95 5.86 -1.26 -7.10
C VAL A 95 7.26 -1.60 -7.58
N LEU A 96 8.17 -0.63 -7.62
CA LEU A 96 9.55 -0.88 -8.03
C LEU A 96 10.26 -1.81 -7.03
N ILE A 97 10.03 -1.64 -5.72
CA ILE A 97 10.55 -2.56 -4.70
C ILE A 97 10.03 -3.97 -5.00
N SER A 98 8.76 -4.09 -5.40
CA SER A 98 8.18 -5.38 -5.75
C SER A 98 8.82 -6.05 -6.96
N LEU A 99 9.09 -5.25 -8.00
CA LEU A 99 9.74 -5.71 -9.23
C LEU A 99 11.21 -6.11 -8.99
N LEU A 100 11.93 -5.44 -8.08
CA LEU A 100 13.35 -5.74 -7.84
C LEU A 100 13.58 -6.76 -6.74
N PHE A 101 12.82 -6.73 -5.65
CA PHE A 101 13.07 -7.57 -4.46
C PHE A 101 11.92 -8.54 -4.15
N GLY A 102 11.02 -8.79 -5.11
CA GLY A 102 9.77 -9.49 -4.87
C GLY A 102 8.88 -8.72 -3.88
N LYS A 103 7.90 -9.34 -3.24
CA LYS A 103 6.93 -8.68 -2.35
C LYS A 103 7.52 -8.23 -0.99
N ALA A 104 8.74 -7.72 -0.99
CA ALA A 104 9.51 -7.29 0.16
C ALA A 104 8.85 -6.11 0.90
N PHE A 105 8.23 -5.17 0.20
CA PHE A 105 7.54 -4.03 0.84
C PHE A 105 6.60 -4.49 1.98
N CYS A 106 5.82 -5.56 1.74
CA CYS A 106 4.87 -6.09 2.72
C CYS A 106 5.49 -6.62 4.02
N SER A 107 6.74 -7.12 3.99
CA SER A 107 7.40 -7.69 5.19
C SER A 107 8.50 -6.81 5.78
N TRP A 108 8.91 -5.76 5.07
CA TRP A 108 10.00 -4.86 5.49
C TRP A 108 9.51 -3.48 5.89
N LEU A 109 8.58 -2.87 5.14
CA LEU A 109 8.19 -1.46 5.33
C LEU A 109 6.71 -1.28 5.73
N CYS A 110 5.82 -2.18 5.28
CA CYS A 110 4.39 -2.02 5.48
C CYS A 110 3.98 -2.15 6.97
N PRO A 111 3.35 -1.13 7.58
CA PRO A 111 2.94 -1.19 8.98
C PRO A 111 1.83 -2.22 9.21
N PHE A 112 0.90 -2.38 8.26
CA PHE A 112 -0.13 -3.42 8.33
C PHE A 112 0.44 -4.83 8.24
N GLY A 113 1.50 -5.02 7.44
CA GLY A 113 2.21 -6.29 7.35
C GLY A 113 2.89 -6.65 8.68
N PHE A 114 3.57 -5.68 9.30
CA PHE A 114 4.16 -5.85 10.63
C PHE A 114 3.10 -6.16 11.69
N LEU A 115 2.01 -5.40 11.75
CA LEU A 115 0.90 -5.66 12.67
C LEU A 115 0.32 -7.07 12.47
N SER A 116 0.13 -7.51 11.21
CA SER A 116 -0.40 -8.84 10.93
C SER A 116 0.57 -9.96 11.33
N GLU A 117 1.88 -9.73 11.20
CA GLU A 117 2.90 -10.65 11.70
C GLU A 117 2.84 -10.77 13.23
N LEU A 118 2.73 -9.65 13.95
CA LEU A 118 2.61 -9.64 15.41
C LEU A 118 1.36 -10.37 15.90
N ILE A 119 0.20 -10.11 15.28
CA ILE A 119 -1.05 -10.80 15.61
C ILE A 119 -0.92 -12.31 15.37
N GLY A 120 -0.30 -12.71 14.27
CA GLY A 120 -0.07 -14.13 13.99
C GLY A 120 0.98 -14.78 14.90
N ASP A 121 1.99 -14.04 15.37
CA ASP A 121 2.97 -14.55 16.35
C ASP A 121 2.32 -14.69 17.74
N PHE A 122 1.44 -13.76 18.10
CA PHE A 122 0.59 -13.85 19.28
C PHE A 122 -0.34 -15.07 19.20
N GLY A 123 -1.02 -15.28 18.07
CA GLY A 123 -1.86 -16.46 17.85
C GLY A 123 -1.09 -17.78 17.93
N LYS A 124 0.12 -17.85 17.35
CA LYS A 124 1.00 -19.02 17.51
C LYS A 124 1.35 -19.28 18.97
N LYS A 125 1.61 -18.23 19.76
CA LYS A 125 1.89 -18.35 21.20
C LYS A 125 0.66 -18.83 21.97
N LEU A 126 -0.54 -18.38 21.60
CA LEU A 126 -1.80 -18.74 22.25
C LEU A 126 -2.23 -20.19 21.95
N PHE A 127 -2.13 -20.63 20.69
CA PHE A 127 -2.62 -21.95 20.24
C PHE A 127 -1.52 -23.00 20.04
N GLY A 128 -0.26 -22.65 20.30
CA GLY A 128 0.92 -23.49 20.04
C GLY A 128 1.29 -23.66 18.56
N LYS A 129 0.36 -23.37 17.63
CA LYS A 129 0.56 -23.45 16.18
C LYS A 129 -0.32 -22.43 15.45
N ASN A 130 0.10 -22.04 14.25
CA ASN A 130 -0.76 -21.32 13.32
C ASN A 130 -1.61 -22.31 12.52
N PHE A 131 -2.90 -22.01 12.37
CA PHE A 131 -3.81 -22.84 11.59
C PHE A 131 -3.53 -22.66 10.09
N LYS A 132 -3.42 -23.79 9.38
CA LYS A 132 -3.28 -23.82 7.92
C LYS A 132 -4.65 -24.07 7.32
N VAL A 133 -5.17 -23.08 6.59
CA VAL A 133 -6.42 -23.24 5.84
C VAL A 133 -6.25 -24.35 4.80
N PRO A 134 -7.16 -25.34 4.72
CA PRO A 134 -7.13 -26.38 3.70
C PRO A 134 -7.10 -25.79 2.29
N LYS A 135 -6.37 -26.44 1.36
CA LYS A 135 -6.16 -25.90 0.01
C LYS A 135 -7.48 -25.58 -0.73
N TRP A 136 -8.49 -26.42 -0.59
CA TRP A 136 -9.78 -26.24 -1.26
C TRP A 136 -10.50 -24.94 -0.85
N LEU A 137 -10.26 -24.45 0.37
CA LEU A 137 -10.78 -23.19 0.87
C LEU A 137 -9.79 -22.04 0.68
N ASP A 138 -8.49 -22.30 0.80
CA ASP A 138 -7.45 -21.29 0.65
C ASP A 138 -7.41 -20.68 -0.76
N TYR A 139 -7.56 -21.49 -1.81
CA TYR A 139 -7.51 -21.00 -3.19
C TYR A 139 -8.67 -20.03 -3.51
N PRO A 140 -9.96 -20.36 -3.25
CA PRO A 140 -11.07 -19.42 -3.42
C PRO A 140 -10.93 -18.16 -2.56
N LEU A 141 -10.54 -18.27 -1.28
CA LEU A 141 -10.39 -17.07 -0.45
C LEU A 141 -9.25 -16.18 -0.96
N ARG A 142 -8.17 -16.74 -1.51
CA ARG A 142 -7.07 -15.96 -2.10
C ARG A 142 -7.47 -15.27 -3.40
N SER A 143 -8.45 -15.78 -4.13
CA SER A 143 -8.92 -15.13 -5.36
C SER A 143 -9.64 -13.81 -5.08
N ILE A 144 -10.21 -13.62 -3.88
CA ILE A 144 -10.96 -12.41 -3.50
C ILE A 144 -10.10 -11.15 -3.66
N LYS A 145 -8.86 -11.11 -3.15
CA LYS A 145 -7.97 -9.94 -3.36
C LYS A 145 -7.66 -9.68 -4.84
N TYR A 146 -7.64 -10.71 -5.68
CA TYR A 146 -7.44 -10.58 -7.12
C TYR A 146 -8.70 -10.08 -7.82
N LEU A 147 -9.89 -10.47 -7.35
CA LEU A 147 -11.16 -9.89 -7.81
C LEU A 147 -11.27 -8.41 -7.43
N LEU A 148 -10.88 -8.04 -6.21
CA LEU A 148 -10.83 -6.63 -5.78
C LEU A 148 -9.83 -5.81 -6.61
N LEU A 149 -8.64 -6.36 -6.85
CA LEU A 149 -7.67 -5.72 -7.75
C LEU A 149 -8.21 -5.62 -9.18
N GLY A 150 -8.80 -6.69 -9.70
CA GLY A 150 -9.38 -6.75 -11.04
C GLY A 150 -10.50 -5.73 -11.22
N PHE A 151 -11.38 -5.57 -10.22
CA PHE A 151 -12.40 -4.54 -10.19
C PHE A 151 -11.80 -3.12 -10.22
N LEU A 152 -10.76 -2.87 -9.44
CA LEU A 152 -10.08 -1.57 -9.39
C LEU A 152 -9.37 -1.25 -10.72
N VAL A 153 -8.65 -2.22 -11.29
CA VAL A 153 -8.01 -2.09 -12.62
C VAL A 153 -9.08 -1.86 -13.69
N TYR A 154 -10.15 -2.66 -13.69
CA TYR A 154 -11.24 -2.53 -14.65
C TYR A 154 -11.90 -1.15 -14.59
N SER A 155 -12.19 -0.68 -13.37
CA SER A 155 -12.82 0.62 -13.15
C SER A 155 -11.97 1.78 -13.66
N VAL A 156 -10.66 1.75 -13.41
CA VAL A 156 -9.76 2.85 -13.78
C VAL A 156 -9.40 2.83 -15.27
N PHE A 157 -9.15 1.66 -15.85
CA PHE A 157 -8.65 1.55 -17.23
C PHE A 157 -9.76 1.46 -18.28
N PHE A 158 -10.92 0.88 -17.94
CA PHE A 158 -11.98 0.57 -18.92
C PHE A 158 -13.27 1.35 -18.69
N LEU A 159 -13.64 1.68 -17.44
CA LEU A 159 -14.86 2.43 -17.18
C LEU A 159 -14.66 3.95 -17.19
N MET A 160 -13.49 4.44 -16.77
CA MET A 160 -13.19 5.87 -16.73
C MET A 160 -12.35 6.30 -17.93
N SER A 161 -12.77 7.38 -18.59
CA SER A 161 -11.93 8.06 -19.58
C SER A 161 -10.76 8.79 -18.89
N LEU A 162 -9.68 9.04 -19.62
CA LEU A 162 -8.52 9.79 -19.10
C LEU A 162 -8.91 11.18 -18.54
N THR A 163 -9.84 11.86 -19.20
CA THR A 163 -10.40 13.15 -18.75
C THR A 163 -11.16 13.00 -17.44
N ALA A 164 -11.96 11.93 -17.30
CA ALA A 164 -12.66 11.64 -16.06
C ALA A 164 -11.72 11.27 -14.91
N VAL A 165 -10.64 10.52 -15.15
CA VAL A 165 -9.63 10.25 -14.12
C VAL A 165 -9.01 11.55 -13.63
N ARG A 166 -8.60 12.45 -14.54
CA ARG A 166 -8.07 13.77 -14.16
C ARG A 166 -9.10 14.60 -13.40
N ALA A 167 -10.36 14.62 -13.85
CA ALA A 167 -11.44 15.34 -13.16
C ALA A 167 -11.69 14.77 -11.75
N PHE A 168 -11.68 13.45 -11.59
CA PHE A 168 -11.88 12.79 -10.31
C PHE A 168 -10.73 13.09 -9.34
N LEU A 169 -9.49 13.05 -9.81
CA LEU A 169 -8.32 13.40 -8.99
C LEU A 169 -8.38 14.86 -8.50
N GLY A 170 -8.93 15.77 -9.30
CA GLY A 170 -9.15 17.17 -8.94
C GLY A 170 -10.45 17.45 -8.18
N SER A 171 -11.32 16.45 -8.02
CA SER A 171 -12.62 16.62 -7.38
C SER A 171 -12.47 16.97 -5.89
N SER A 172 -13.44 17.74 -5.38
CA SER A 172 -13.55 18.06 -3.96
C SER A 172 -13.54 16.81 -3.08
N TYR A 173 -14.16 15.71 -3.55
CA TYR A 173 -14.15 14.43 -2.86
C TYR A 173 -12.73 13.86 -2.69
N ASN A 174 -11.95 13.79 -3.78
CA ASN A 174 -10.62 13.18 -3.73
C ASN A 174 -9.68 14.02 -2.84
N LEU A 175 -9.73 15.35 -2.92
CA LEU A 175 -8.89 16.26 -2.14
C LEU A 175 -8.98 16.11 -0.62
N VAL A 176 -10.12 15.64 -0.11
CA VAL A 176 -10.36 15.38 1.32
C VAL A 176 -10.60 13.91 1.62
N SER A 177 -10.21 13.02 0.70
CA SER A 177 -10.45 11.58 0.83
C SER A 177 -9.72 10.97 2.04
N ASP A 178 -8.57 11.53 2.42
CA ASP A 178 -7.84 11.21 3.65
C ASP A 178 -8.57 11.68 4.91
N ILE A 179 -9.13 12.89 4.89
CA ILE A 179 -9.93 13.43 6.00
C ILE A 179 -11.17 12.55 6.21
N LYS A 180 -11.83 12.14 5.12
CA LYS A 180 -12.93 11.19 5.17
C LYS A 180 -12.52 9.82 5.72
N LEU A 181 -11.36 9.31 5.28
CA LEU A 181 -10.81 8.07 5.80
C LEU A 181 -10.55 8.17 7.31
N PHE A 182 -10.03 9.30 7.79
CA PHE A 182 -9.87 9.56 9.21
C PHE A 182 -11.21 9.55 9.95
N HIS A 183 -12.22 10.27 9.46
CA HIS A 183 -13.55 10.27 10.10
C HIS A 183 -14.22 8.91 10.08
N PHE A 184 -13.99 8.07 9.06
CA PHE A 184 -14.46 6.70 9.04
C PHE A 184 -13.89 5.87 10.21
N PHE A 185 -12.60 6.04 10.54
CA PHE A 185 -11.96 5.35 11.67
C PHE A 185 -12.20 6.03 13.02
N ALA A 186 -12.40 7.35 13.06
CA ALA A 186 -12.72 8.08 14.29
C ALA A 186 -14.18 7.85 14.73
N ASN A 187 -15.10 7.71 13.77
CA ASN A 187 -16.53 7.51 13.99
C ASN A 187 -16.97 6.15 13.41
N LEU A 188 -16.46 5.06 14.00
CA LEU A 188 -16.77 3.71 13.52
C LEU A 188 -18.25 3.36 13.73
N SER A 189 -18.94 3.04 12.62
CA SER A 189 -20.28 2.47 12.67
C SER A 189 -20.28 1.09 13.36
N LYS A 190 -21.44 0.67 13.91
CA LYS A 190 -21.60 -0.69 14.48
C LYS A 190 -21.16 -1.78 13.49
N PHE A 191 -21.53 -1.62 12.22
CA PHE A 191 -21.13 -2.53 11.15
C PHE A 191 -19.61 -2.55 10.96
N SER A 192 -18.96 -1.39 10.89
CA SER A 192 -17.51 -1.28 10.74
C SER A 192 -16.76 -1.95 11.91
N ILE A 193 -17.23 -1.77 13.15
CA ILE A 193 -16.66 -2.40 14.35
C ILE A 193 -16.75 -3.92 14.23
N ILE A 194 -17.91 -4.46 13.84
CA ILE A 194 -18.10 -5.90 13.65
C ILE A 194 -17.13 -6.43 12.60
N VAL A 195 -17.03 -5.79 11.43
CA VAL A 195 -16.14 -6.22 10.35
C VAL A 195 -14.68 -6.20 10.77
N ILE A 196 -14.19 -5.10 11.36
CA ILE A 196 -12.80 -4.98 11.82
C ILE A 196 -12.50 -6.01 12.91
N SER A 197 -13.43 -6.23 13.85
CA SER A 197 -13.28 -7.21 14.92
C SER A 197 -13.18 -8.63 14.35
N VAL A 198 -14.04 -9.00 13.40
CA VAL A 198 -13.97 -10.30 12.73
C VAL A 198 -12.64 -10.49 12.01
N LEU A 199 -12.17 -9.48 11.27
CA LEU A 199 -10.88 -9.53 10.58
C LEU A 199 -9.70 -9.68 11.54
N PHE A 200 -9.75 -8.97 12.66
CA PHE A 200 -8.74 -9.08 13.72
C PHE A 200 -8.76 -10.48 14.34
N LEU A 201 -9.92 -10.98 14.75
CA LEU A 201 -10.08 -12.29 15.36
C LEU A 201 -9.65 -13.43 14.42
N LEU A 202 -9.97 -13.34 13.13
CA LEU A 202 -9.50 -14.30 12.13
C LEU A 202 -7.98 -14.26 11.91
N SER A 203 -7.36 -13.08 12.09
CA SER A 203 -5.92 -12.91 11.94
C SER A 203 -5.09 -13.58 13.06
N ILE A 204 -5.72 -13.92 14.20
CA ILE A 204 -5.05 -14.59 15.32
C ILE A 204 -4.70 -16.05 14.94
N PRO A 205 -5.67 -16.96 14.64
CA PRO A 205 -5.35 -18.33 14.26
C PRO A 205 -4.80 -18.43 12.82
N ILE A 206 -5.23 -17.55 11.92
CA ILE A 206 -4.81 -17.54 10.51
C ILE A 206 -3.87 -16.35 10.28
N ARG A 207 -2.56 -16.62 10.37
CA ARG A 207 -1.53 -15.61 10.15
C ARG A 207 -1.75 -14.86 8.83
N ASN A 208 -1.65 -13.54 8.88
CA ASN A 208 -1.74 -12.65 7.71
C ASN A 208 -3.10 -12.70 6.96
N PHE A 209 -4.21 -12.99 7.66
CA PHE A 209 -5.53 -13.16 7.03
C PHE A 209 -5.89 -12.04 6.04
N TRP A 210 -5.85 -10.78 6.47
CA TRP A 210 -6.14 -9.63 5.61
C TRP A 210 -5.19 -9.55 4.40
N CYS A 211 -3.88 -9.61 4.64
CA CYS A 211 -2.86 -9.51 3.60
C CYS A 211 -2.91 -10.66 2.59
N ARG A 212 -3.40 -11.84 3.01
CA ARG A 212 -3.52 -13.05 2.21
C ARG A 212 -4.78 -13.07 1.36
N TYR A 213 -5.91 -12.60 1.88
CA TYR A 213 -7.22 -12.79 1.25
C TYR A 213 -7.90 -11.52 0.75
N LEU A 214 -7.67 -10.36 1.39
CA LEU A 214 -8.46 -9.14 1.13
C LEU A 214 -7.65 -7.96 0.61
N CYS A 215 -6.34 -7.93 0.79
CA CYS A 215 -5.52 -6.78 0.41
C CYS A 215 -5.25 -6.72 -1.11
N PRO A 216 -5.86 -5.78 -1.88
CA PRO A 216 -5.63 -5.68 -3.33
C PRO A 216 -4.20 -5.23 -3.66
N TYR A 217 -3.56 -4.48 -2.76
CA TYR A 217 -2.14 -4.12 -2.88
C TYR A 217 -1.25 -5.35 -2.72
N GLY A 218 -1.61 -6.25 -1.82
CA GLY A 218 -0.93 -7.53 -1.67
C GLY A 218 -1.04 -8.41 -2.92
N ALA A 219 -2.15 -8.32 -3.67
CA ALA A 219 -2.31 -8.96 -4.97
C ALA A 219 -1.43 -8.29 -6.03
N LEU A 220 -1.48 -6.97 -6.15
CA LEU A 220 -0.69 -6.20 -7.12
C LEU A 220 0.80 -6.45 -6.95
N LEU A 221 1.31 -6.30 -5.72
CA LEU A 221 2.70 -6.56 -5.40
C LEU A 221 3.04 -8.04 -5.56
N GLY A 222 2.10 -8.96 -5.31
CA GLY A 222 2.26 -10.39 -5.58
C GLY A 222 2.51 -10.67 -7.06
N ILE A 223 1.70 -10.09 -7.95
CA ILE A 223 1.89 -10.20 -9.41
C ILE A 223 3.22 -9.58 -9.84
N ALA A 224 3.50 -8.36 -9.40
CA ALA A 224 4.79 -7.70 -9.69
C ALA A 224 5.98 -8.54 -9.19
N SER A 225 5.83 -9.21 -8.04
CA SER A 225 6.88 -10.08 -7.49
C SER A 225 7.16 -11.30 -8.35
N LEU A 226 6.21 -11.78 -9.18
CA LEU A 226 6.43 -12.90 -10.09
C LEU A 226 7.44 -12.51 -11.19
N LEU A 227 7.37 -11.27 -11.68
CA LEU A 227 8.30 -10.70 -12.66
C LEU A 227 9.69 -10.43 -12.07
N SER A 228 9.82 -10.36 -10.75
CA SER A 228 11.11 -10.04 -10.13
C SER A 228 12.18 -11.09 -10.42
N PRO A 229 13.38 -10.69 -10.90
CA PRO A 229 14.45 -11.63 -11.21
C PRO A 229 15.13 -12.18 -9.95
N ASN A 230 14.96 -11.55 -8.79
CA ASN A 230 15.61 -11.96 -7.55
C ASN A 230 14.72 -12.96 -6.82
N LYS A 231 15.11 -14.24 -6.84
CA LYS A 231 14.32 -15.34 -6.27
C LYS A 231 15.12 -16.12 -5.23
N ILE A 232 14.42 -16.70 -4.27
CA ILE A 232 15.02 -17.63 -3.32
C ILE A 232 15.23 -18.97 -4.04
N LYS A 233 16.46 -19.46 -4.07
CA LYS A 233 16.82 -20.74 -4.67
C LYS A 233 17.35 -21.72 -3.64
N ARG A 234 16.98 -22.98 -3.81
CA ARG A 234 17.41 -24.13 -3.03
C ARG A 234 18.40 -24.96 -3.85
N ASN A 235 19.56 -25.23 -3.26
CA ASN A 235 20.51 -26.20 -3.79
C ASN A 235 20.12 -27.60 -3.29
N ALA A 236 19.57 -28.42 -4.19
CA ALA A 236 19.17 -29.79 -3.87
C ALA A 236 20.35 -30.70 -3.47
N TYR A 237 21.57 -30.40 -3.92
CA TYR A 237 22.74 -31.21 -3.61
C TYR A 237 23.25 -31.03 -2.18
N SER A 238 23.10 -29.83 -1.61
CA SER A 238 23.50 -29.53 -0.22
C SER A 238 22.34 -29.62 0.78
N CYS A 239 21.10 -29.63 0.29
CA CYS A 239 19.92 -29.77 1.13
C CYS A 239 19.86 -31.16 1.80
N ILE A 240 19.53 -31.17 3.10
CA ILE A 240 19.31 -32.38 3.91
C ILE A 240 17.82 -32.65 4.16
N ASP A 241 16.94 -31.96 3.44
CA ASP A 241 15.47 -32.11 3.45
C ASP A 241 14.80 -32.08 4.85
N CYS A 242 15.39 -31.32 5.78
CA CYS A 242 14.88 -31.15 7.15
C CYS A 242 13.54 -30.41 7.30
N GLY A 243 13.03 -29.75 6.26
CA GLY A 243 11.73 -29.05 6.28
C GLY A 243 11.65 -27.72 7.05
N LEU A 244 12.68 -27.35 7.82
CA LEU A 244 12.70 -26.14 8.66
C LEU A 244 12.38 -24.84 7.90
N CYS A 245 12.82 -24.73 6.64
CA CYS A 245 12.56 -23.56 5.81
C CYS A 245 11.07 -23.36 5.48
N SER A 246 10.32 -24.45 5.30
CA SER A 246 8.87 -24.43 5.04
C SER A 246 8.07 -24.19 6.30
N GLU A 247 8.54 -24.69 7.45
CA GLU A 247 7.93 -24.42 8.75
C GLU A 247 8.09 -22.95 9.17
N ALA A 248 9.26 -22.37 8.91
CA ALA A 248 9.54 -20.97 9.22
C ALA A 248 8.89 -19.97 8.24
N CYS A 249 8.36 -20.43 7.10
CA CYS A 249 7.77 -19.53 6.11
C CYS A 249 6.43 -18.94 6.61
N PRO A 250 6.33 -17.61 6.82
CA PRO A 250 5.09 -17.00 7.33
C PRO A 250 3.92 -17.12 6.34
N SER A 251 4.22 -17.31 5.05
CA SER A 251 3.23 -17.50 3.98
C SER A 251 2.94 -18.97 3.68
N PHE A 252 3.49 -19.91 4.46
CA PHE A 252 3.29 -21.36 4.30
C PHE A 252 3.69 -21.90 2.91
N VAL A 253 4.67 -21.26 2.26
CA VAL A 253 5.25 -21.76 1.00
C VAL A 253 6.09 -23.00 1.30
N LYS A 254 5.93 -24.06 0.49
CA LYS A 254 6.72 -25.30 0.59
C LYS A 254 8.11 -25.13 -0.02
N VAL A 255 8.95 -24.30 0.62
CA VAL A 255 10.32 -23.96 0.20
C VAL A 255 11.21 -25.21 0.05
N ASP A 256 11.04 -26.20 0.91
CA ASP A 256 11.78 -27.48 0.88
C ASP A 256 11.49 -28.32 -0.38
N LYS A 257 10.30 -28.20 -0.96
CA LYS A 257 9.87 -29.01 -2.11
C LYS A 257 10.18 -28.40 -3.48
N VAL A 258 10.66 -27.17 -3.54
CA VAL A 258 10.92 -26.47 -4.80
C VAL A 258 12.41 -26.14 -4.96
N LYS A 259 12.89 -26.06 -6.22
CA LYS A 259 14.25 -25.58 -6.53
C LYS A 259 14.33 -24.06 -6.49
N THR A 260 13.28 -23.39 -6.96
CA THR A 260 13.16 -21.92 -6.95
C THR A 260 11.81 -21.56 -6.38
N VAL A 261 11.78 -20.62 -5.43
CA VAL A 261 10.53 -20.11 -4.87
C VAL A 261 9.92 -19.11 -5.86
N ILE A 262 8.88 -19.56 -6.57
CA ILE A 262 8.05 -18.73 -7.44
C ILE A 262 6.64 -18.77 -6.86
N SER A 263 6.29 -17.75 -6.08
CA SER A 263 4.98 -17.61 -5.45
C SER A 263 4.67 -16.14 -5.22
N ASP A 264 3.42 -15.79 -5.50
CA ASP A 264 2.79 -14.50 -5.24
C ASP A 264 2.60 -14.17 -3.74
N GLU A 265 2.73 -15.18 -2.88
CA GLU A 265 2.68 -15.02 -1.42
C GLU A 265 4.06 -14.87 -0.77
N CYS A 266 5.15 -15.12 -1.51
CA CYS A 266 6.48 -14.97 -0.97
C CYS A 266 6.81 -13.48 -0.75
N THR A 267 6.87 -13.06 0.51
CA THR A 267 7.12 -11.66 0.89
C THR A 267 8.60 -11.30 0.99
N THR A 268 9.51 -12.15 0.49
CA THR A 268 10.97 -11.98 0.57
C THR A 268 11.46 -11.54 1.97
N CYS A 269 10.88 -12.12 3.03
CA CYS A 269 11.28 -11.84 4.42
C CYS A 269 12.62 -12.50 4.81
N LEU A 270 13.14 -13.39 3.95
CA LEU A 270 14.38 -14.15 4.11
C LEU A 270 14.44 -15.08 5.34
N ASN A 271 13.33 -15.29 6.06
CA ASN A 271 13.31 -16.15 7.23
C ASN A 271 13.74 -17.59 6.92
N CYS A 272 13.29 -18.14 5.78
CA CYS A 272 13.69 -19.47 5.31
C CYS A 272 15.20 -19.60 5.04
N VAL A 273 15.87 -18.50 4.65
CA VAL A 273 17.31 -18.44 4.41
C VAL A 273 18.09 -18.35 5.72
N ASP A 274 17.52 -17.73 6.75
CA ASP A 274 18.13 -17.60 8.07
C ASP A 274 18.04 -18.90 8.89
N VAL A 275 16.91 -19.60 8.85
CA VAL A 275 16.72 -20.84 9.62
C VAL A 275 17.41 -22.07 9.00
N CYS A 276 17.91 -21.95 7.76
CA CYS A 276 18.53 -23.09 7.07
C CYS A 276 19.82 -23.49 7.79
N PRO A 277 19.95 -24.74 8.30
CA PRO A 277 21.11 -25.15 9.09
C PRO A 277 22.36 -25.41 8.24
N VAL A 278 22.21 -25.53 6.91
CA VAL A 278 23.30 -25.85 5.98
C VAL A 278 23.67 -24.60 5.19
N LYS A 279 24.95 -24.23 5.24
CA LYS A 279 25.48 -23.04 4.55
C LYS A 279 25.21 -23.10 3.04
N ASP A 280 24.93 -21.95 2.44
CA ASP A 280 24.75 -21.78 0.98
C ASP A 280 23.65 -22.65 0.33
N THR A 281 22.81 -23.32 1.12
CA THR A 281 21.75 -24.22 0.62
C THR A 281 20.52 -23.47 0.16
N LEU A 282 20.09 -22.47 0.93
CA LEU A 282 19.08 -21.50 0.52
C LEU A 282 19.76 -20.15 0.37
N ARG A 283 19.47 -19.44 -0.73
CA ARG A 283 20.04 -18.12 -1.01
C ARG A 283 19.13 -17.31 -1.90
N LEU A 284 19.20 -15.98 -1.78
CA LEU A 284 18.62 -15.08 -2.78
C LEU A 284 19.57 -15.00 -3.97
N GLU A 285 19.07 -15.28 -5.16
CA GLU A 285 19.86 -15.31 -6.39
C GLU A 285 19.08 -14.64 -7.52
N ASN A 286 19.77 -13.82 -8.30
CA ASN A 286 19.21 -13.27 -9.52
C ASN A 286 19.14 -14.37 -10.60
N ILE A 287 17.96 -14.64 -11.14
CA ILE A 287 17.75 -15.73 -12.10
C ILE A 287 18.44 -15.49 -13.44
N VAL A 288 18.68 -14.23 -13.81
CA VAL A 288 19.28 -13.79 -15.08
C VAL A 288 20.80 -13.83 -14.96
N THR A 289 21.38 -13.10 -14.01
CA THR A 289 22.84 -12.97 -13.85
C THR A 289 23.48 -14.11 -13.05
N LYS A 290 22.67 -14.98 -12.42
CA LYS A 290 23.09 -16.04 -11.48
C LYS A 290 23.90 -15.54 -10.28
N LYS A 291 23.96 -14.22 -10.06
CA LYS A 291 24.67 -13.62 -8.92
C LYS A 291 23.87 -13.83 -7.63
N LYS A 292 24.58 -14.27 -6.58
CA LYS A 292 24.05 -14.33 -5.21
C LYS A 292 23.91 -12.92 -4.66
N ILE A 293 22.80 -12.65 -3.97
CA ILE A 293 22.56 -11.36 -3.32
C ILE A 293 22.65 -11.55 -1.81
N ASN A 294 23.49 -10.75 -1.16
CA ASN A 294 23.61 -10.77 0.29
C ASN A 294 22.34 -10.20 0.95
N LYS A 295 21.87 -10.85 2.02
CA LYS A 295 20.71 -10.45 2.82
C LYS A 295 20.79 -8.98 3.29
N LYS A 296 22.00 -8.49 3.61
CA LYS A 296 22.21 -7.09 4.02
C LYS A 296 21.92 -6.09 2.89
N TYR A 297 22.35 -6.41 1.67
CA TYR A 297 22.08 -5.55 0.51
C TYR A 297 20.60 -5.53 0.14
N VAL A 298 19.85 -6.58 0.45
CA VAL A 298 18.39 -6.57 0.32
C VAL A 298 17.78 -5.55 1.29
N ALA A 299 18.15 -5.60 2.57
CA ALA A 299 17.66 -4.65 3.58
C ALA A 299 17.99 -3.20 3.22
N VAL A 300 19.26 -2.92 2.90
CA VAL A 300 19.73 -1.58 2.51
C VAL A 300 19.07 -1.15 1.21
N GLY A 301 18.99 -2.03 0.20
CA GLY A 301 18.40 -1.72 -1.10
C GLY A 301 16.92 -1.36 -1.02
N ILE A 302 16.14 -2.06 -0.19
CA ILE A 302 14.72 -1.75 0.02
C ILE A 302 14.54 -0.34 0.62
N VAL A 303 15.25 -0.05 1.71
CA VAL A 303 15.14 1.25 2.41
C VAL A 303 15.69 2.38 1.53
N ALA A 304 16.87 2.19 0.95
CA ALA A 304 17.49 3.19 0.09
C ALA A 304 16.60 3.51 -1.11
N MET A 305 16.01 2.50 -1.76
CA MET A 305 15.14 2.75 -2.91
C MET A 305 13.85 3.48 -2.52
N PHE A 306 13.26 3.15 -1.37
CA PHE A 306 12.12 3.89 -0.85
C PHE A 306 12.49 5.37 -0.64
N MET A 307 13.59 5.64 0.07
CA MET A 307 14.06 6.99 0.38
C MET A 307 14.47 7.79 -0.86
N LEU A 308 15.10 7.15 -1.84
CA LEU A 308 15.52 7.82 -3.08
C LEU A 308 14.31 8.27 -3.91
N ILE A 309 13.27 7.44 -4.01
CA ILE A 309 12.09 7.76 -4.82
C ILE A 309 11.22 8.82 -4.14
N THR A 310 10.99 8.69 -2.83
CA THR A 310 10.25 9.72 -2.09
C THR A 310 11.05 11.02 -2.02
N GLY A 311 12.36 10.94 -1.81
CA GLY A 311 13.27 12.09 -1.86
C GLY A 311 13.29 12.79 -3.21
N ALA A 312 13.20 12.05 -4.33
CA ALA A 312 13.05 12.64 -5.66
C ALA A 312 11.74 13.45 -5.78
N GLY A 313 10.64 12.95 -5.20
CA GLY A 313 9.39 13.72 -5.09
C GLY A 313 9.56 15.03 -4.32
N MET A 314 10.31 15.00 -3.22
CA MET A 314 10.61 16.19 -2.40
C MET A 314 11.47 17.21 -3.16
N ILE A 315 12.56 16.75 -3.80
CA ILE A 315 13.50 17.62 -4.53
C ILE A 315 12.84 18.24 -5.76
N THR A 316 11.96 17.51 -6.44
CA THR A 316 11.25 18.02 -7.63
C THR A 316 10.07 18.95 -7.29
N GLY A 317 9.78 19.18 -6.00
CA GLY A 317 8.65 19.98 -5.56
C GLY A 317 7.28 19.31 -5.73
N ASN A 318 7.24 18.03 -6.12
CA ASN A 318 5.99 17.26 -6.31
C ASN A 318 5.66 16.38 -5.10
N TRP A 319 6.08 16.80 -3.90
CA TRP A 319 5.75 16.08 -2.67
C TRP A 319 4.56 16.69 -1.95
N TYR A 320 4.49 18.02 -1.91
CA TYR A 320 3.39 18.75 -1.29
C TYR A 320 2.29 19.02 -2.31
N ASN A 321 1.04 19.03 -1.85
CA ASN A 321 -0.08 19.43 -2.70
C ASN A 321 -0.25 20.96 -2.73
N ASN A 322 -0.98 21.45 -3.72
CA ASN A 322 -1.20 22.89 -3.93
C ASN A 322 -2.57 23.37 -3.42
N VAL A 323 -3.12 22.73 -2.38
CA VAL A 323 -4.42 23.10 -1.83
C VAL A 323 -4.25 24.12 -0.71
N SER A 324 -4.92 25.28 -0.84
CA SER A 324 -4.87 26.33 0.16
C SER A 324 -5.59 25.94 1.46
N LYS A 325 -5.21 26.59 2.56
CA LYS A 325 -5.81 26.37 3.89
C LYS A 325 -7.31 26.67 3.90
N ASP A 326 -7.69 27.79 3.30
CA ASP A 326 -9.09 28.23 3.22
C ASP A 326 -9.93 27.24 2.43
N LYS A 327 -9.34 26.66 1.37
CA LYS A 327 -10.02 25.62 0.60
C LYS A 327 -10.25 24.37 1.44
N TYR A 328 -9.30 23.97 2.28
CA TYR A 328 -9.52 22.86 3.20
C TYR A 328 -10.61 23.16 4.24
N LEU A 329 -10.69 24.38 4.78
CA LEU A 329 -11.76 24.78 5.70
C LEU A 329 -13.14 24.69 5.04
N ILE A 330 -13.30 25.26 3.83
CA ILE A 330 -14.55 25.20 3.06
C ILE A 330 -14.95 23.76 2.76
N LEU A 331 -14.00 22.92 2.33
CA LEU A 331 -14.27 21.52 2.01
C LEU A 331 -14.61 20.69 3.26
N TYR A 332 -13.99 21.02 4.40
CA TYR A 332 -14.26 20.36 5.68
C TYR A 332 -15.67 20.67 6.20
N GLN A 333 -16.11 21.94 6.10
CA GLN A 333 -17.48 22.33 6.47
C GLN A 333 -18.55 21.57 5.66
N ASN A 334 -18.22 21.19 4.43
CA ASN A 334 -19.10 20.47 3.50
C ASN A 334 -18.77 18.97 3.39
N LEU A 335 -18.00 18.39 4.32
CA LEU A 335 -17.44 17.04 4.16
C LEU A 335 -18.49 15.95 3.87
N ASN A 336 -19.67 16.07 4.50
CA ASN A 336 -20.77 15.11 4.39
C ASN A 336 -21.52 15.18 3.06
N SER A 337 -21.51 16.32 2.36
CA SER A 337 -22.21 16.50 1.08
C SER A 337 -21.37 16.02 -0.11
N LEU A 338 -20.06 15.83 0.07
CA LEU A 338 -19.17 15.36 -0.98
C LEU A 338 -19.43 13.87 -1.25
N GLY A 339 -19.95 13.52 -2.42
CA GLY A 339 -20.16 12.13 -2.84
C GLY A 339 -19.01 11.56 -3.69
N HIS A 340 -18.99 10.24 -3.88
CA HIS A 340 -18.22 9.61 -4.95
C HIS A 340 -19.17 8.94 -5.94
N PRO A 341 -18.89 8.97 -7.26
CA PRO A 341 -19.74 8.29 -8.23
C PRO A 341 -19.73 6.78 -7.97
N THR A 342 -20.92 6.19 -7.87
CA THR A 342 -21.13 4.75 -7.64
C THR A 342 -22.00 4.16 -8.75
N GLY A 343 -21.53 3.06 -9.36
CA GLY A 343 -22.26 2.36 -10.41
C GLY A 343 -21.90 2.81 -11.83
N THR A 344 -22.36 2.03 -12.82
CA THR A 344 -21.98 2.18 -14.23
C THR A 344 -22.65 3.38 -14.90
N GLU A 345 -23.91 3.67 -14.58
CA GLU A 345 -24.66 4.79 -15.17
C GLU A 345 -24.13 6.15 -14.68
N THR A 346 -23.84 6.27 -13.39
CA THR A 346 -23.24 7.49 -12.82
C THR A 346 -21.85 7.74 -13.39
N LEU A 347 -21.06 6.68 -13.63
CA LEU A 347 -19.75 6.79 -14.29
C LEU A 347 -19.86 7.23 -15.76
N LYS A 348 -20.86 6.75 -16.51
CA LYS A 348 -21.12 7.22 -17.88
C LYS A 348 -21.44 8.72 -17.90
N LYS A 349 -22.36 9.16 -17.04
CA LYS A 349 -22.69 10.59 -16.88
C LYS A 349 -21.47 11.42 -16.49
N TYR A 350 -20.68 10.92 -15.53
CA TYR A 350 -19.45 11.59 -15.09
C TYR A 350 -18.42 11.73 -16.22
N ASN A 351 -18.26 10.69 -17.05
CA ASN A 351 -17.40 10.75 -18.24
C ASN A 351 -17.89 11.83 -19.23
N GLU A 352 -19.19 11.86 -19.53
CA GLU A 352 -19.77 12.87 -20.43
C GLU A 352 -19.57 14.29 -19.91
N ASP A 353 -19.81 14.51 -18.61
CA ASP A 353 -19.64 15.81 -17.98
C ASP A 353 -18.18 16.25 -17.95
N ALA A 354 -17.25 15.32 -17.71
CA ALA A 354 -15.82 15.59 -17.78
C ALA A 354 -15.38 15.99 -19.21
N ILE A 355 -15.89 15.30 -20.24
CA ILE A 355 -15.60 15.61 -21.65
C ILE A 355 -16.22 16.95 -22.07
N LYS A 356 -17.44 17.25 -21.62
CA LYS A 356 -18.08 18.56 -21.88
C LYS A 356 -17.26 19.68 -21.28
N LYS A 357 -16.90 19.57 -19.98
CA LYS A 357 -16.05 20.54 -19.28
C LYS A 357 -14.68 20.73 -19.97
N SER A 358 -14.10 19.66 -20.52
CA SER A 358 -12.82 19.77 -21.25
C SER A 358 -12.91 20.49 -22.58
N LYS A 359 -14.09 20.52 -23.23
CA LYS A 359 -14.30 21.23 -24.50
C LYS A 359 -14.58 22.72 -24.33
N THR A 360 -15.02 23.16 -23.14
CA THR A 360 -15.43 24.56 -22.89
C THR A 360 -14.33 25.44 -22.28
N LYS A 361 -13.27 24.87 -21.69
CA LYS A 361 -12.14 25.63 -21.10
C LYS A 361 -10.83 25.38 -21.87
N ASN A 362 -10.13 26.45 -22.23
CA ASN A 362 -8.81 26.41 -22.86
C ASN A 362 -7.78 25.77 -21.90
N TYR A 363 -7.32 24.56 -22.24
CA TYR A 363 -6.84 23.52 -21.31
C TYR A 363 -5.38 23.70 -20.82
N LYS A 364 -4.96 24.92 -20.45
CA LYS A 364 -3.63 25.20 -19.85
C LYS A 364 -3.63 25.63 -18.38
N LYS A 365 -4.80 25.92 -17.81
CA LYS A 365 -4.97 26.17 -16.38
C LYS A 365 -6.27 25.50 -15.94
N VAL A 366 -6.19 24.26 -15.46
CA VAL A 366 -7.24 23.77 -14.55
C VAL A 366 -6.91 24.36 -13.18
N GLU A 367 -7.16 25.66 -13.07
CA GLU A 367 -7.28 26.31 -11.78
C GLU A 367 -8.47 25.68 -11.06
N ILE A 368 -8.23 25.44 -9.79
CA ILE A 368 -9.05 24.70 -8.86
C ILE A 368 -10.30 25.54 -8.56
N GLU A 369 -11.32 25.45 -9.40
CA GLU A 369 -12.65 26.02 -9.11
C GLU A 369 -13.55 24.97 -8.47
N PRO A 370 -14.32 25.34 -7.42
CA PRO A 370 -15.25 24.41 -6.80
C PRO A 370 -16.31 23.99 -7.81
N GLU A 371 -16.62 22.70 -7.80
CA GLU A 371 -17.84 22.17 -8.39
C GLU A 371 -19.02 22.98 -7.79
N LYS A 372 -19.84 23.61 -8.64
CA LYS A 372 -21.08 24.27 -8.18
C LYS A 372 -21.89 23.20 -7.46
N ILE A 373 -21.96 23.32 -6.14
CA ILE A 373 -22.83 22.53 -5.29
C ILE A 373 -24.23 23.11 -5.53
N ASP A 374 -25.05 22.43 -6.34
CA ASP A 374 -26.44 22.80 -6.53
C ASP A 374 -27.15 22.78 -5.17
N GLY A 375 -27.60 23.95 -4.68
CA GLY A 375 -28.41 24.08 -3.47
C GLY A 375 -27.88 24.96 -2.32
N LEU A 376 -26.79 25.70 -2.48
CA LEU A 376 -26.37 26.68 -1.46
C LEU A 376 -26.89 28.11 -1.77
N PRO A 377 -27.47 28.83 -0.79
CA PRO A 377 -27.75 30.25 -0.95
C PRO A 377 -26.43 31.01 -1.10
N ASP A 378 -26.41 31.90 -2.09
CA ASP A 378 -25.31 32.79 -2.42
C ASP A 378 -24.95 33.69 -1.22
N GLN A 379 -23.91 33.33 -0.47
CA GLN A 379 -23.39 34.17 0.61
C GLN A 379 -22.37 35.22 0.13
N SER A 380 -22.17 35.39 -1.19
CA SER A 380 -21.34 36.47 -1.73
C SER A 380 -21.99 37.86 -1.62
N LYS A 381 -23.22 37.95 -1.09
CA LYS A 381 -23.99 39.21 -0.93
C LYS A 381 -23.99 39.86 0.45
N LYS A 382 -23.25 39.35 1.45
CA LYS A 382 -23.27 39.94 2.82
C LYS A 382 -22.03 40.71 3.26
N ILE A 383 -21.12 41.06 2.35
CA ILE A 383 -19.90 41.83 2.69
C ILE A 383 -19.94 43.29 2.20
N ASN A 384 -21.01 43.73 1.51
CA ASN A 384 -21.04 45.04 0.85
C ASN A 384 -22.16 46.00 1.30
N ASP A 385 -22.75 45.83 2.47
CA ASP A 385 -23.60 46.87 3.08
C ASP A 385 -23.02 47.22 4.46
N GLY A 386 -22.47 48.43 4.55
CA GLY A 386 -21.66 48.89 5.68
C GLY A 386 -22.43 49.51 6.85
N TYR A 387 -21.59 50.08 7.73
CA TYR A 387 -21.81 50.70 9.05
C TYR A 387 -21.73 49.76 10.25
#